data_AF-A0A1D2QVL1-F1
#
_entry.id   AF-A0A1D2QVL1-F1
#
_cell.length_a   1.000
_cell.length_b   1.000
_cell.length_c   1.000
_cell.angle_alpha   90.00
_cell.angle_beta   90.00
_cell.angle_gamma   90.00
#
_symmetry.space_group_name_H-M   'P 1'
#
loop_
_entity.id
_entity.type
_entity.pdbx_description
1 polymer ?
#
loop_
_entity_poly.entity_id
_entity_poly.type
_entity_poly.pdbx_seq_one_letter_code
_entity_poly.pdbx_strand_id
1 'polypeptide(L)' 'MHWADKVAGELLERGRKHVIETGMSISGIPHIGNASDVIGGDAVRKVLKERNDFYFYDLKII' A
#
# COMPACT_ATOMS: atom_id res chain seq x y z
N MET A 1 4.62 17.31 3.93
CA MET A 1 4.83 15.85 3.94
C MET A 1 3.64 15.21 4.61
N HIS A 2 2.93 14.33 3.92
CA HIS A 2 1.86 13.53 4.50
C HIS A 2 2.43 12.22 5.09
N TRP A 3 1.60 11.40 5.75
CA TRP A 3 2.06 10.13 6.33
C TRP A 3 2.58 9.16 5.25
N ALA A 4 1.98 9.15 4.06
CA ALA A 4 2.39 8.29 2.95
C ALA A 4 3.80 8.64 2.43
N ASP A 5 4.15 9.94 2.43
CA ASP A 5 5.51 10.39 2.07
C ASP A 5 6.59 9.86 3.01
N LYS A 6 6.27 9.85 4.31
CA LYS A 6 7.16 9.37 5.35
C LYS A 6 7.40 7.87 5.20
N VAL A 7 6.32 7.09 5.09
CA VAL A 7 6.39 5.63 4.90
C VAL A 7 7.15 5.29 3.61
N ALA A 8 6.87 5.98 2.51
CA ALA A 8 7.61 5.78 1.26
C ALA A 8 9.10 6.12 1.41
N GLY A 9 9.46 7.14 2.19
CA GLY A 9 10.86 7.45 2.51
C GLY A 9 11.55 6.31 3.26
N GLU A 10 10.92 5.82 4.33
CA GLU A 10 11.42 4.70 5.13
C GLU A 10 11.56 3.41 4.30
N LEU A 11 10.66 3.16 3.34
CA LEU A 11 10.77 2.03 2.41
C LEU A 11 11.95 2.18 1.46
N LEU A 12 12.17 3.38 0.91
CA LEU A 12 13.27 3.66 -0.01
C LEU A 12 14.65 3.53 0.67
N GLU A 13 14.75 3.84 1.96
CA GLU A 13 15.96 3.59 2.75
C GLU A 13 16.27 2.09 2.89
N ARG A 14 15.24 1.23 2.86
CA ARG A 14 15.38 -0.23 2.97
C ARG A 14 15.66 -0.92 1.63
N GLY A 15 15.37 -0.26 0.51
CA GLY A 15 15.59 -0.80 -0.83
C GLY A 15 14.62 -0.23 -1.88
N ARG A 16 14.69 -0.77 -3.09
CA ARG A 16 13.95 -0.28 -4.28
C ARG A 16 12.98 -1.29 -4.88
N LYS A 17 12.77 -2.40 -4.18
CA LYS A 17 11.89 -3.50 -4.60
C LYS A 17 11.04 -3.90 -3.42
N HIS A 18 9.78 -3.52 -3.48
CA HIS A 18 8.82 -3.74 -2.41
C HIS A 18 7.58 -4.46 -2.93
N VAL A 19 6.97 -5.25 -2.06
CA VAL A 19 5.61 -5.77 -2.25
C VAL A 19 4.71 -5.04 -1.27
N ILE A 20 3.65 -4.43 -1.77
CA ILE A 20 2.58 -3.86 -0.93
C ILE A 20 1.43 -4.85 -0.95
N GLU A 21 1.16 -5.46 0.20
CA GLU A 21 0.07 -6.41 0.40
C GLU A 21 -1.09 -5.69 1.11
N THR A 22 -2.29 -5.91 0.60
CA THR A 22 -3.55 -5.49 1.25
C THR A 22 -4.49 -6.69 1.23
N GLY A 23 -5.36 -6.78 2.24
CA GLY A 23 -6.24 -7.91 2.41
C GLY A 23 -7.44 -7.61 3.31
N MET A 24 -8.52 -8.32 3.06
CA MET A 24 -9.71 -8.33 3.90
C MET A 24 -10.29 -9.73 3.90
N SER A 25 -10.84 -10.15 5.04
CA SER A 25 -11.67 -11.37 5.11
C SER A 25 -12.96 -11.17 4.32
N ILE A 26 -13.25 -12.05 3.38
CA ILE A 26 -14.54 -12.10 2.66
C ILE A 26 -15.62 -12.90 3.40
N SER A 27 -15.44 -13.18 4.68
CA SER A 27 -16.42 -13.91 5.50
C SER A 27 -17.71 -13.14 5.80
N GLY A 28 -17.82 -11.87 5.40
CA GLY A 28 -18.97 -11.00 5.64
C GLY A 28 -19.14 -9.95 4.54
N ILE A 29 -20.12 -9.06 4.69
CA ILE A 29 -20.37 -7.98 3.72
C ILE A 29 -19.25 -6.93 3.85
N PRO A 30 -18.51 -6.62 2.77
CA PRO A 30 -17.52 -5.55 2.77
C PRO A 30 -18.11 -4.22 3.24
N HIS A 31 -17.38 -3.52 4.12
CA HIS A 31 -17.76 -2.21 4.63
C HIS A 31 -16.61 -1.20 4.51
N ILE A 32 -16.90 0.08 4.77
CA ILE A 32 -15.93 1.17 4.59
C ILE A 32 -14.64 0.96 5.40
N GLY A 33 -14.72 0.35 6.57
CA GLY A 33 -13.55 -0.05 7.36
C GLY A 33 -12.55 -0.92 6.58
N ASN A 34 -13.02 -1.86 5.75
CA ASN A 34 -12.12 -2.69 4.96
C ASN A 34 -11.43 -1.91 3.82
N ALA A 35 -12.04 -0.83 3.34
CA ALA A 35 -11.44 0.00 2.30
C ALA A 35 -10.20 0.75 2.81
N SER A 36 -10.08 0.98 4.12
CA SER A 36 -8.95 1.70 4.71
C SER A 36 -7.59 1.03 4.42
N ASP A 37 -7.55 -0.30 4.40
CA ASP A 37 -6.33 -1.06 4.11
C ASP A 37 -5.90 -0.90 2.64
N VAL A 38 -6.85 -1.08 1.72
CA VAL A 38 -6.64 -0.88 0.27
C VAL A 38 -6.23 0.56 -0.05
N ILE A 39 -6.93 1.54 0.52
CA ILE A 39 -6.64 2.97 0.33
C ILE A 39 -5.26 3.32 0.89
N GLY A 40 -4.91 2.78 2.05
CA GLY A 40 -3.61 2.99 2.68
C GLY A 40 -2.46 2.46 1.82
N GLY A 41 -2.59 1.20 1.35
CA GLY A 41 -1.63 0.59 0.44
C GLY A 41 -1.47 1.36 -0.87
N ASP A 42 -2.58 1.76 -1.50
CA ASP A 42 -2.54 2.52 -2.76
C ASP A 42 -1.92 3.91 -2.60
N ALA A 43 -2.14 4.59 -1.47
CA ALA A 43 -1.52 5.88 -1.20
C ALA A 43 0.01 5.79 -1.14
N VAL A 44 0.56 4.79 -0.45
CA VAL A 44 2.01 4.55 -0.42
C VAL A 44 2.53 4.17 -1.81
N ARG A 45 1.82 3.29 -2.53
CA ARG A 45 2.14 2.89 -3.90
C ARG A 45 2.23 4.09 -4.85
N LYS A 46 1.30 5.04 -4.76
CA LYS A 46 1.30 6.27 -5.58
C LYS A 46 2.54 7.12 -5.33
N VAL A 47 2.91 7.32 -4.06
CA VAL A 47 4.10 8.10 -3.72
C VAL A 47 5.39 7.42 -4.22
N LEU A 48 5.52 6.10 -4.04
CA LEU A 48 6.66 5.37 -4.57
C LEU A 48 6.72 5.46 -6.11
N LYS A 49 5.56 5.51 -6.77
CA LYS A 49 5.45 5.68 -8.23
C LYS A 49 5.86 7.03 -8.75
N GLU A 50 5.45 8.08 -8.08
CA GLU A 50 5.92 9.44 -8.38
C GLU A 50 7.44 9.56 -8.21
N ARG A 51 8.03 8.76 -7.32
CA ARG A 51 9.48 8.70 -7.09
C ARG A 51 10.23 7.72 -8.02
N ASN A 52 9.58 7.22 -9.08
CA ASN A 52 10.16 6.29 -10.07
C ASN A 52 10.80 5.02 -9.47
N ASP A 53 10.22 4.48 -8.40
CA ASP A 53 10.69 3.23 -7.80
C ASP A 53 9.98 2.00 -8.40
N PHE A 54 10.49 0.79 -8.13
CA PHE A 54 9.87 -0.47 -8.58
C PHE A 54 9.13 -1.14 -7.42
N TYR A 55 7.81 -1.31 -7.54
CA TYR A 55 6.98 -1.99 -6.54
C TYR A 55 5.93 -2.85 -7.23
N PHE A 56 5.58 -3.94 -6.57
CA PHE A 56 4.50 -4.83 -6.98
C PHE A 56 3.32 -4.61 -6.03
N TYR A 57 2.13 -4.45 -6.61
CA TYR A 57 0.88 -4.40 -5.87
C TYR A 57 0.19 -5.75 -6.01
N ASP A 58 0.12 -6.50 -4.91
CA ASP A 58 -0.55 -7.80 -4.86
C ASP A 58 -1.75 -7.68 -3.92
N LEU A 59 -2.95 -7.71 -4.49
CA LEU A 59 -4.20 -7.68 -3.74
C LEU A 59 -4.58 -9.13 -3.44
N LYS A 60 -4.32 -9.59 -2.22
CA LYS A 60 -4.78 -10.90 -1.75
C LYS A 60 -6.08 -10.74 -1.00
N ILE A 61 -7.16 -11.16 -1.65
CA ILE A 61 -8.46 -11.33 -1.01
C ILE A 61 -8.47 -12.76 -0.45
N ILE A 62 -8.37 -12.89 0.87
CA ILE A 62 -8.47 -14.18 1.59
C ILE A 62 -9.80 -14.27 2.35
#